data_AF-A0AAV6ZAP8-F1
#
_entry.id   AF-A0AAV6ZAP8-F1
#
_cell.length_a   1.000
_cell.length_b   1.000
_cell.length_c   1.000
_cell.angle_alpha   90.00
_cell.angle_beta   90.00
_cell.angle_gamma   90.00
#
_symmetry.space_group_name_H-M   'P 1'
#
loop_
_entity.id
_entity.type
_entity.pdbx_description
1 polymer ?
#
loop_
_entity_poly.entity_id
_entity_poly.type
_entity_poly.pdbx_seq_one_letter_code
_entity_poly.pdbx_strand_id
1 'polypeptide(L)'
;MMEELLLIFILLGYKTFSCLTLIHLCSYVSEMSQFIKVKSKEDESEDESEDDYSRHFPTFIWTGRDVTLKRNLHGRPVTDDEFLENALTPRETIHNKNNVRNQYKERIRTYFKSRKCFMFDPPSGDNNVVQNMDKASDDQLSEGFKVQTNNFCDYIYENVDVKCVDDNIVTGKILAELVIMYTETICSSNAICVEHVVNSISMAENTRAVNEAIQHYQKKMEENVVFPTETLDEISEKCEKEALEKFKKISFKDKDHQFQRQLAENIEKERRKFSERNDMESLNRCENLIEELSKDLERRSYARLGGYQMVMKEMKRIEEEYKKAPRKGNKAEEVFQKFKKSKLMIASNIMEFEKVLEEKLKQEEEKRRKEEEERTKGSNNSQKAGYVAGFLGAAAVGGLSCLKARAAIGGGAAIAAGGGGAAGAAITATSSASVLTVATVGIGLVLVVGIAVTVLVIKNRKHKSEK
;
A
#
# COMPACT_ATOMS: atom_id res chain seq x y z
N MET A 1 -14.21 10.77 4.46
CA MET A 1 -15.66 10.86 4.71
C MET A 1 -16.33 10.65 3.37
N MET A 2 -17.04 9.54 3.18
CA MET A 2 -17.73 9.27 1.92
C MET A 2 -18.99 10.12 1.89
N GLU A 3 -19.03 11.08 0.96
CA GLU A 3 -20.26 11.79 0.62
C GLU A 3 -21.01 10.91 -0.36
N GLU A 4 -22.11 10.33 0.11
CA GLU A 4 -23.01 9.50 -0.69
C GLU A 4 -23.77 10.39 -1.67
N LEU A 5 -23.67 10.06 -2.95
CA LEU A 5 -24.36 10.78 -4.02
C LEU A 5 -25.67 10.08 -4.31
N LEU A 6 -26.77 10.78 -4.13
CA LEU A 6 -28.09 10.32 -4.53
C LEU A 6 -28.33 10.83 -5.94
N LEU A 7 -28.59 9.93 -6.91
CA LEU A 7 -28.98 10.35 -8.26
C LEU A 7 -30.48 10.11 -8.41
N ILE A 8 -31.25 11.18 -8.53
CA ILE A 8 -32.69 11.13 -8.75
C ILE A 8 -32.97 11.85 -10.04
N PHE A 9 -33.79 11.26 -10.92
CA PHE A 9 -34.32 11.96 -12.06
C PHE A 9 -35.69 12.52 -11.69
N ILE A 10 -35.74 13.81 -11.36
CA ILE A 10 -36.99 14.51 -11.07
C ILE A 10 -37.46 15.26 -12.31
N LEU A 11 -38.67 14.95 -12.77
CA LEU A 11 -39.35 15.78 -13.76
C LEU A 11 -40.42 16.63 -13.07
N LEU A 12 -40.27 17.95 -13.21
CA LEU A 12 -41.25 18.95 -12.77
C LEU A 12 -42.23 19.25 -13.91
N GLY A 13 -43.51 18.95 -13.72
CA GLY A 13 -44.59 19.29 -14.66
C GLY A 13 -45.52 20.34 -14.07
N TYR A 14 -45.91 21.37 -14.84
CA TYR A 14 -46.86 22.41 -14.39
C TYR A 14 -48.26 22.21 -14.99
N LYS A 15 -49.29 22.28 -14.13
CA LYS A 15 -50.74 22.39 -14.41
C LYS A 15 -51.43 21.29 -15.22
N THR A 16 -50.78 20.62 -16.17
CA THR A 16 -51.41 19.53 -16.94
C THR A 16 -50.39 18.48 -17.36
N PHE A 17 -50.89 17.25 -17.54
CA PHE A 17 -50.27 16.22 -18.38
C PHE A 17 -50.31 16.69 -19.85
N SER A 18 -49.70 17.83 -20.16
CA SER A 18 -49.51 18.22 -21.54
C SER A 18 -48.56 17.21 -22.13
N CYS A 19 -49.06 16.40 -23.04
CA CYS A 19 -48.31 15.33 -23.67
C CYS A 19 -47.00 15.83 -24.33
N LEU A 20 -46.87 17.14 -24.59
CA LEU A 20 -45.63 17.78 -25.02
C LEU A 20 -44.47 17.63 -24.00
N THR A 21 -44.73 17.74 -22.70
CA THR A 21 -43.67 17.68 -21.67
C THR A 21 -43.01 16.31 -21.59
N LEU A 22 -43.81 15.25 -21.71
CA LEU A 22 -43.30 13.88 -21.81
C LEU A 22 -42.64 13.61 -23.16
N ILE A 23 -43.15 14.16 -24.26
CA ILE A 23 -42.54 14.02 -25.59
C ILE A 23 -41.12 14.63 -25.61
N HIS A 24 -40.93 15.84 -25.07
CA HIS A 24 -39.60 16.45 -25.00
C HIS A 24 -38.65 15.73 -24.04
N LEU A 25 -39.14 15.29 -22.87
CA LEU A 25 -38.35 14.45 -21.98
C LEU A 25 -37.89 13.18 -22.71
N CYS A 26 -38.78 12.52 -23.43
CA CYS A 26 -38.43 11.28 -24.10
C CYS A 26 -37.55 11.48 -25.31
N SER A 27 -37.66 12.59 -26.06
CA SER A 27 -36.66 12.95 -27.08
C SER A 27 -35.28 13.09 -26.44
N TYR A 28 -35.20 13.85 -25.35
CA TYR A 28 -33.96 14.05 -24.61
C TYR A 28 -33.38 12.73 -24.06
N VAL A 29 -34.19 11.89 -23.42
CA VAL A 29 -33.77 10.57 -22.90
C VAL A 29 -33.34 9.64 -24.03
N SER A 30 -34.02 9.68 -25.18
CA SER A 30 -33.70 8.85 -26.35
C SER A 30 -32.46 9.31 -27.10
N GLU A 31 -32.15 10.60 -27.08
CA GLU A 31 -30.92 11.16 -27.62
C GLU A 31 -29.76 10.89 -26.65
N MET A 32 -29.95 11.10 -25.35
CA MET A 32 -28.96 10.79 -24.33
C MET A 32 -28.59 9.31 -24.30
N SER A 33 -29.54 8.39 -24.49
CA SER A 33 -29.23 6.95 -24.58
C SER A 33 -28.38 6.60 -25.81
N GLN A 34 -28.36 7.42 -26.87
CA GLN A 34 -27.44 7.21 -28.01
C GLN A 34 -26.00 7.61 -27.68
N PHE A 35 -25.81 8.52 -26.72
CA PHE A 35 -24.50 8.99 -26.28
C PHE A 35 -23.98 8.26 -25.04
N ILE A 36 -24.81 7.47 -24.36
CA ILE A 36 -24.45 6.74 -23.14
C ILE A 36 -24.45 5.24 -23.48
N LYS A 37 -23.27 4.65 -23.58
CA LYS A 37 -23.07 3.21 -23.58
C LYS A 37 -22.78 2.75 -22.17
N VAL A 38 -23.42 1.65 -21.79
CA VAL A 38 -23.26 1.09 -20.45
C VAL A 38 -22.07 0.14 -20.43
N LYS A 39 -21.93 -0.70 -21.46
CA LYS A 39 -20.83 -1.67 -21.59
C LYS A 39 -19.79 -1.19 -22.59
N SER A 40 -18.55 -1.65 -22.43
CA SER A 40 -17.49 -1.41 -23.42
C SER A 40 -17.64 -2.37 -24.62
N LYS A 41 -17.09 -1.99 -25.78
CA LYS A 41 -17.15 -2.81 -27.01
C LYS A 41 -16.37 -4.12 -26.92
N GLU A 42 -15.54 -4.34 -25.90
CA GLU A 42 -14.70 -5.54 -25.78
C GLU A 42 -15.52 -6.79 -25.38
N ASP A 43 -16.75 -6.61 -24.89
CA ASP A 43 -17.71 -7.69 -24.57
C ASP A 43 -18.62 -8.03 -25.79
N GLU A 44 -18.03 -8.34 -26.95
CA GLU A 44 -18.72 -8.53 -28.26
C GLU A 44 -19.74 -9.68 -28.35
N SER A 45 -20.11 -10.35 -27.25
CA SER A 45 -21.06 -11.47 -27.28
C SER A 45 -22.52 -11.11 -26.94
N GLU A 46 -22.77 -9.89 -26.46
CA GLU A 46 -24.12 -9.45 -26.10
C GLU A 46 -24.41 -8.06 -26.68
N ASP A 47 -25.37 -7.95 -27.60
CA ASP A 47 -25.99 -6.66 -27.89
C ASP A 47 -26.48 -6.05 -26.56
N GLU A 48 -26.15 -4.76 -26.29
CA GLU A 48 -26.58 -4.08 -25.06
C GLU A 48 -28.10 -4.21 -24.93
N SER A 49 -28.55 -4.96 -23.93
CA SER A 49 -29.98 -5.18 -23.72
C SER A 49 -30.61 -3.93 -23.13
N GLU A 50 -31.88 -3.67 -23.43
CA GLU A 50 -32.64 -2.61 -22.75
C GLU A 50 -32.63 -2.76 -21.22
N ASP A 51 -32.41 -3.98 -20.72
CA ASP A 51 -32.26 -4.27 -19.29
C ASP A 51 -30.90 -3.81 -18.72
N ASP A 52 -29.82 -3.77 -19.52
CA ASP A 52 -28.51 -3.23 -19.10
C ASP A 52 -28.60 -1.71 -18.81
N TYR A 53 -29.39 -0.99 -19.61
CA TYR A 53 -29.71 0.42 -19.35
C TYR A 53 -30.51 0.57 -18.06
N SER A 54 -31.52 -0.28 -17.84
CA SER A 54 -32.41 -0.15 -16.69
C SER A 54 -31.72 -0.24 -15.32
N ARG A 55 -30.57 -0.92 -15.23
CA ARG A 55 -29.76 -1.03 -14.00
C ARG A 55 -29.03 0.27 -13.63
N HIS A 56 -28.78 1.13 -14.62
CA HIS A 56 -27.97 2.33 -14.45
C HIS A 56 -28.82 3.59 -14.30
N PHE A 57 -30.09 3.52 -14.67
CA PHE A 57 -31.03 4.62 -14.59
C PHE A 57 -31.62 4.74 -13.18
N PRO A 58 -31.71 5.96 -12.63
CA PRO A 58 -32.21 6.19 -11.28
C PRO A 58 -33.72 5.95 -11.17
N THR A 59 -34.27 6.06 -9.97
CA THR A 59 -35.72 6.18 -9.79
C THR A 59 -36.24 7.43 -10.51
N PHE A 60 -37.28 7.25 -11.32
CA PHE A 60 -37.98 8.35 -11.98
C PHE A 60 -39.07 8.89 -11.08
N ILE A 61 -38.99 10.17 -10.71
CA ILE A 61 -40.01 10.82 -9.89
C ILE A 61 -40.68 11.92 -10.70
N TRP A 62 -41.97 11.74 -10.94
CA TRP A 62 -42.79 12.76 -11.57
C TRP A 62 -43.47 13.62 -10.50
N THR A 63 -43.32 14.93 -10.64
CA THR A 63 -43.91 15.91 -9.72
C THR A 63 -44.86 16.82 -10.50
N GLY A 64 -46.16 16.63 -10.32
CA GLY A 64 -47.19 17.48 -10.92
C GLY A 64 -47.48 18.66 -10.01
N ARG A 65 -47.21 19.90 -10.44
CA ARG A 65 -47.48 21.13 -9.68
C ARG A 65 -48.79 21.80 -10.06
N ASP A 66 -49.38 22.47 -9.08
CA ASP A 66 -50.64 23.22 -9.18
C ASP A 66 -51.80 22.36 -9.70
N VAL A 67 -51.88 21.12 -9.21
CA VAL A 67 -52.85 20.14 -9.69
C VAL A 67 -54.22 20.46 -9.12
N THR A 68 -55.14 20.85 -9.99
CA THR A 68 -56.56 21.08 -9.66
C THR A 68 -57.47 19.94 -10.12
N LEU A 69 -56.91 18.96 -10.83
CA LEU A 69 -57.63 17.81 -11.35
C LEU A 69 -57.95 16.81 -10.23
N LYS A 70 -59.20 16.37 -10.16
CA LYS A 70 -59.59 15.25 -9.27
C LYS A 70 -58.92 13.97 -9.76
N ARG A 71 -58.26 13.26 -8.84
CA ARG A 71 -57.53 12.00 -9.06
C ARG A 71 -58.47 10.82 -9.31
N ASN A 72 -59.29 10.92 -10.36
CA ASN A 72 -60.30 9.93 -10.69
C ASN A 72 -60.03 9.33 -12.07
N LEU A 73 -59.86 8.01 -12.13
CA LEU A 73 -59.83 7.24 -13.37
C LEU A 73 -61.08 6.36 -13.41
N HIS A 74 -61.84 6.45 -14.51
CA HIS A 74 -63.09 5.69 -14.69
C HIS A 74 -64.09 5.84 -13.53
N GLY A 75 -64.16 7.02 -12.91
CA GLY A 75 -65.05 7.30 -11.79
C GLY A 75 -64.56 6.79 -10.42
N ARG A 76 -63.39 6.15 -10.35
CA ARG A 76 -62.76 5.67 -9.12
C ARG A 76 -61.60 6.58 -8.71
N PRO A 77 -61.46 6.94 -7.42
CA PRO A 77 -60.26 7.62 -6.93
C PRO A 77 -59.04 6.70 -7.02
N VAL A 78 -57.93 7.24 -7.54
CA VAL A 78 -56.66 6.52 -7.73
C VAL A 78 -55.53 7.23 -7.00
N THR A 79 -54.46 6.50 -6.71
CA THR A 79 -53.23 7.10 -6.18
C THR A 79 -52.48 7.89 -7.25
N ASP A 80 -51.54 8.73 -6.82
CA ASP A 80 -50.69 9.49 -7.74
C ASP A 80 -49.87 8.53 -8.64
N ASP A 81 -49.38 7.42 -8.08
CA ASP A 81 -48.62 6.40 -8.80
C ASP A 81 -49.49 5.65 -9.83
N GLU A 82 -50.71 5.25 -9.44
CA GLU A 82 -51.67 4.63 -10.36
C GLU A 82 -52.04 5.57 -11.51
N PHE A 83 -52.14 6.87 -11.22
CA PHE A 83 -52.35 7.89 -12.23
C PHE A 83 -51.20 7.96 -13.23
N LEU A 84 -49.94 7.96 -12.75
CA LEU A 84 -48.75 7.94 -13.60
C LEU A 84 -48.69 6.69 -14.49
N GLU A 85 -48.91 5.49 -13.92
CA GLU A 85 -48.86 4.23 -14.68
C GLU A 85 -49.92 4.16 -15.78
N ASN A 86 -51.15 4.61 -15.49
CA ASN A 86 -52.18 4.74 -16.52
C ASN A 86 -51.78 5.75 -17.61
N ALA A 87 -51.12 6.85 -17.23
CA ALA A 87 -50.69 7.86 -18.17
C ALA A 87 -49.53 7.38 -19.07
N LEU A 88 -48.65 6.51 -18.54
CA LEU A 88 -47.58 5.82 -19.27
C LEU A 88 -48.07 4.57 -20.04
N THR A 89 -49.32 4.15 -19.90
CA THR A 89 -49.84 3.03 -20.67
C THR A 89 -49.97 3.41 -22.16
N PRO A 90 -49.39 2.62 -23.10
CA PRO A 90 -49.56 2.83 -24.53
C PRO A 90 -51.03 2.80 -24.91
N ARG A 91 -51.46 3.67 -25.83
CA ARG A 91 -52.85 3.69 -26.31
C ARG A 91 -52.90 3.21 -27.74
N GLU A 92 -53.72 2.21 -28.02
CA GLU A 92 -54.02 1.80 -29.38
C GLU A 92 -54.96 2.84 -30.01
N THR A 93 -54.47 3.52 -31.04
CA THR A 93 -55.31 4.38 -31.87
C THR A 93 -55.44 3.76 -33.26
N ILE A 94 -56.67 3.72 -33.77
CA ILE A 94 -57.09 3.09 -35.04
C ILE A 94 -56.30 3.61 -36.26
N HIS A 95 -55.59 4.74 -36.15
CA HIS A 95 -54.90 5.40 -37.26
C HIS A 95 -53.38 5.55 -37.14
N ASN A 96 -52.71 4.97 -36.13
CA ASN A 96 -51.24 4.96 -36.15
C ASN A 96 -50.67 3.92 -35.18
N LYS A 97 -50.28 2.75 -35.72
CA LYS A 97 -49.50 1.73 -34.99
C LYS A 97 -48.09 2.23 -34.64
N ASN A 98 -47.57 3.22 -35.36
CA ASN A 98 -46.25 3.85 -35.13
C ASN A 98 -46.41 5.24 -34.48
N ASN A 99 -47.13 5.33 -33.36
CA ASN A 99 -47.20 6.59 -32.64
C ASN A 99 -45.92 6.80 -31.83
N VAL A 100 -45.09 7.76 -32.23
CA VAL A 100 -43.87 8.19 -31.51
C VAL A 100 -44.14 8.39 -30.01
N ARG A 101 -45.36 8.83 -29.65
CA ARG A 101 -45.82 8.94 -28.27
C ARG A 101 -45.84 7.62 -27.49
N ASN A 102 -46.23 6.51 -28.12
CA ASN A 102 -46.22 5.19 -27.45
C ASN A 102 -44.78 4.70 -27.27
N GLN A 103 -43.90 4.90 -28.25
CA GLN A 103 -42.47 4.58 -28.14
C GLN A 103 -41.81 5.30 -26.96
N TYR A 104 -42.16 6.58 -26.76
CA TYR A 104 -41.69 7.38 -25.64
C TYR A 104 -42.16 6.85 -24.28
N LYS A 105 -43.43 6.46 -24.19
CA LYS A 105 -43.99 5.85 -22.97
C LYS A 105 -43.33 4.51 -22.66
N GLU A 106 -43.11 3.69 -23.68
CA GLU A 106 -42.41 2.40 -23.58
C GLU A 106 -40.98 2.62 -23.07
N ARG A 107 -40.22 3.57 -23.66
CA ARG A 107 -38.87 3.90 -23.21
C ARG A 107 -38.80 4.35 -21.76
N ILE A 108 -39.73 5.18 -21.27
CA ILE A 108 -39.76 5.54 -19.83
C ILE A 108 -39.96 4.29 -18.97
N ARG A 109 -40.90 3.41 -19.34
CA ARG A 109 -41.21 2.19 -18.59
C ARG A 109 -40.04 1.19 -18.61
N THR A 110 -39.33 1.13 -19.73
CA THR A 110 -38.17 0.27 -19.94
C THR A 110 -36.96 0.77 -19.15
N TYR A 111 -36.55 2.03 -19.33
CA TYR A 111 -35.33 2.57 -18.72
C TYR A 111 -35.49 2.82 -17.23
N PHE A 112 -36.64 3.34 -16.78
CA PHE A 112 -36.86 3.66 -15.38
C PHE A 112 -37.78 2.62 -14.76
N LYS A 113 -37.25 1.50 -14.26
CA LYS A 113 -38.08 0.42 -13.67
C LYS A 113 -38.80 0.90 -12.40
N SER A 114 -38.13 1.72 -11.58
CA SER A 114 -38.69 2.38 -10.42
C SER A 114 -39.26 3.74 -10.80
N ARG A 115 -40.56 3.95 -10.55
CA ARG A 115 -41.29 5.18 -10.90
C ARG A 115 -42.18 5.58 -9.73
N LYS A 116 -42.17 6.87 -9.40
CA LYS A 116 -42.99 7.47 -8.34
C LYS A 116 -43.65 8.74 -8.85
N CYS A 117 -44.83 9.05 -8.35
CA CYS A 117 -45.56 10.26 -8.67
C CYS A 117 -45.97 11.02 -7.40
N PHE A 118 -45.83 12.34 -7.43
CA PHE A 118 -46.34 13.26 -6.42
C PHE A 118 -47.10 14.38 -7.10
N MET A 119 -48.37 14.54 -6.73
CA MET A 119 -49.20 15.64 -7.20
C MET A 119 -49.32 16.67 -6.07
N PHE A 120 -48.90 17.90 -6.36
CA PHE A 120 -48.91 19.03 -5.45
C PHE A 120 -50.09 19.94 -5.76
N ASP A 121 -50.87 20.22 -4.74
CA ASP A 121 -51.90 21.24 -4.73
C ASP A 121 -51.25 22.63 -4.89
N PRO A 122 -51.99 23.66 -5.33
CA PRO A 122 -51.45 25.00 -5.39
C PRO A 122 -50.88 25.44 -4.02
N PRO A 123 -49.67 26.04 -3.99
CA PRO A 123 -48.99 26.37 -2.75
C PRO A 123 -49.77 27.40 -1.91
N SER A 124 -50.52 28.29 -2.54
CA SER A 124 -51.45 29.20 -1.87
C SER A 124 -52.59 29.60 -2.81
N GLY A 125 -53.72 30.02 -2.23
CA GLY A 125 -54.81 30.67 -2.96
C GLY A 125 -54.56 32.16 -3.23
N ASP A 126 -53.57 32.76 -2.55
CA ASP A 126 -53.19 34.16 -2.74
C ASP A 126 -52.07 34.28 -3.78
N ASN A 127 -52.36 34.95 -4.89
CA ASN A 127 -51.40 35.20 -5.96
C ASN A 127 -50.17 35.98 -5.49
N ASN A 128 -50.29 36.86 -4.49
CA ASN A 128 -49.14 37.61 -3.96
C ASN A 128 -48.16 36.69 -3.24
N VAL A 129 -48.68 35.68 -2.52
CA VAL A 129 -47.86 34.65 -1.86
C VAL A 129 -47.19 33.78 -2.91
N VAL A 130 -47.92 33.33 -3.94
CA VAL A 130 -47.34 32.51 -5.02
C VAL A 130 -46.24 33.26 -5.79
N GLN A 131 -46.38 34.57 -6.01
CA GLN A 131 -45.36 35.39 -6.67
C GLN A 131 -44.12 35.65 -5.82
N ASN A 132 -44.22 35.52 -4.49
CA ASN A 132 -43.14 35.79 -3.53
C ASN A 132 -42.91 34.57 -2.61
N MET A 133 -42.97 33.37 -3.19
CA MET A 133 -42.95 32.10 -2.45
C MET A 133 -41.65 31.88 -1.66
N ASP A 134 -40.53 32.47 -2.11
CA ASP A 134 -39.24 32.48 -1.41
C ASP A 134 -39.26 33.24 -0.07
N LYS A 135 -40.24 34.14 0.12
CA LYS A 135 -40.44 34.96 1.32
C LYS A 135 -41.71 34.58 2.10
N ALA A 136 -42.49 33.64 1.57
CA ALA A 136 -43.70 33.18 2.21
C ALA A 136 -43.37 32.37 3.48
N SER A 137 -44.15 32.57 4.53
CA SER A 137 -44.13 31.73 5.73
C SER A 137 -45.02 30.50 5.53
N ASP A 138 -44.74 29.41 6.26
CA ASP A 138 -45.50 28.16 6.16
C ASP A 138 -47.00 28.33 6.48
N ASP A 139 -47.36 29.32 7.30
CA ASP A 139 -48.75 29.63 7.63
C ASP A 139 -49.54 30.21 6.44
N GLN A 140 -48.84 30.76 5.44
CA GLN A 140 -49.43 31.31 4.22
C GLN A 140 -49.60 30.25 3.13
N LEU A 141 -49.08 29.04 3.36
CA LEU A 141 -49.17 27.90 2.45
C LEU A 141 -50.40 27.05 2.75
N SER A 142 -50.96 26.46 1.69
CA SER A 142 -52.09 25.55 1.82
C SER A 142 -51.68 24.28 2.58
N GLU A 143 -52.59 23.77 3.42
CA GLU A 143 -52.30 22.56 4.21
C GLU A 143 -52.04 21.34 3.31
N GLY A 144 -52.78 21.19 2.21
CA GLY A 144 -52.57 20.13 1.23
C GLY A 144 -51.15 20.15 0.64
N PHE A 145 -50.67 21.34 0.26
CA PHE A 145 -49.32 21.52 -0.28
C PHE A 145 -48.24 21.17 0.75
N LYS A 146 -48.39 21.59 2.00
CA LYS A 146 -47.44 21.27 3.08
C LYS A 146 -47.35 19.76 3.32
N VAL A 147 -48.50 19.08 3.45
CA VAL A 147 -48.56 17.63 3.65
C VAL A 147 -47.92 16.88 2.46
N GLN A 148 -48.25 17.27 1.23
CA GLN A 148 -47.64 16.66 0.03
C GLN A 148 -46.14 16.90 -0.05
N THR A 149 -45.66 18.09 0.33
CA THR A 149 -44.23 18.43 0.37
C THR A 149 -43.48 17.60 1.41
N ASN A 150 -44.02 17.45 2.62
CA ASN A 150 -43.43 16.61 3.65
C ASN A 150 -43.38 15.14 3.20
N ASN A 151 -44.49 14.59 2.69
CA ASN A 151 -44.52 13.22 2.18
C ASN A 151 -43.50 12.98 1.05
N PHE A 152 -43.33 13.97 0.16
CA PHE A 152 -42.31 13.92 -0.87
C PHE A 152 -40.89 13.91 -0.26
N CYS A 153 -40.60 14.82 0.67
CA CYS A 153 -39.31 14.87 1.34
C CYS A 153 -39.00 13.58 2.09
N ASP A 154 -39.95 13.06 2.88
CA ASP A 154 -39.81 11.82 3.64
C ASP A 154 -39.53 10.64 2.70
N TYR A 155 -40.29 10.54 1.60
CA TYR A 155 -40.03 9.52 0.59
C TYR A 155 -38.61 9.59 0.03
N ILE A 156 -38.13 10.79 -0.30
CA ILE A 156 -36.77 10.99 -0.84
C ILE A 156 -35.70 10.57 0.18
N TYR A 157 -35.87 10.94 1.45
CA TYR A 157 -34.90 10.57 2.50
C TYR A 157 -34.91 9.09 2.86
N GLU A 158 -36.05 8.41 2.67
CA GLU A 158 -36.22 7.01 3.04
C GLU A 158 -35.90 6.03 1.89
N ASN A 159 -36.21 6.40 0.64
CA ASN A 159 -36.30 5.45 -0.48
C ASN A 159 -35.27 5.70 -1.60
N VAL A 160 -34.39 6.70 -1.47
CA VAL A 160 -33.39 6.97 -2.51
C VAL A 160 -32.09 6.25 -2.18
N ASP A 161 -31.65 5.44 -3.13
CA ASP A 161 -30.42 4.68 -3.04
C ASP A 161 -29.20 5.52 -3.42
N VAL A 162 -28.10 5.23 -2.72
CA VAL A 162 -26.79 5.75 -3.08
C VAL A 162 -26.47 5.34 -4.52
N LYS A 163 -25.97 6.28 -5.31
CA LYS A 163 -25.63 6.06 -6.71
C LYS A 163 -24.53 5.02 -6.82
N CYS A 164 -24.81 3.97 -7.56
CA CYS A 164 -23.85 2.93 -7.92
C CYS A 164 -23.65 2.85 -9.45
N VAL A 165 -22.48 2.36 -9.84
CA VAL A 165 -22.17 1.89 -11.21
C VAL A 165 -21.49 0.52 -11.06
N ASP A 166 -22.06 -0.52 -11.67
CA ASP A 166 -21.65 -1.92 -11.48
C ASP A 166 -21.45 -2.28 -9.98
N ASP A 167 -22.43 -1.96 -9.13
CA ASP A 167 -22.38 -2.16 -7.67
C ASP A 167 -21.30 -1.37 -6.91
N ASN A 168 -20.59 -0.46 -7.58
CA ASN A 168 -19.61 0.42 -6.95
C ASN A 168 -20.24 1.77 -6.61
N ILE A 169 -20.16 2.16 -5.34
CA ILE A 169 -20.63 3.47 -4.86
C ILE A 169 -19.87 4.58 -5.59
N VAL A 170 -20.62 5.48 -6.22
CA VAL A 170 -20.09 6.71 -6.82
C VAL A 170 -19.82 7.71 -5.70
N THR A 171 -18.54 7.90 -5.40
CA THR A 171 -18.07 8.94 -4.48
C THR A 171 -18.00 10.31 -5.18
N GLY A 172 -17.88 11.40 -4.41
CA GLY A 172 -17.70 12.74 -4.97
C GLY A 172 -16.56 12.87 -5.99
N LYS A 173 -15.49 12.09 -5.82
CA LYS A 173 -14.38 12.03 -6.78
C LYS A 173 -14.78 11.35 -8.08
N ILE A 174 -15.42 10.18 -7.99
CA ILE A 174 -15.91 9.46 -9.18
C ILE A 174 -16.92 10.33 -9.94
N LEU A 175 -17.79 11.05 -9.23
CA LEU A 175 -18.72 11.97 -9.86
C LEU A 175 -18.03 13.14 -10.56
N ALA A 176 -17.01 13.75 -9.97
CA ALA A 176 -16.28 14.84 -10.62
C ALA A 176 -15.69 14.39 -11.96
N GLU A 177 -15.08 13.21 -12.00
CA GLU A 177 -14.54 12.61 -13.22
C GLU A 177 -15.64 12.25 -14.23
N LEU A 178 -16.76 11.68 -13.77
CA LEU A 178 -17.93 11.44 -14.62
C LEU A 178 -18.41 12.75 -15.24
N VAL A 179 -18.57 13.82 -14.47
CA VAL A 179 -19.01 15.13 -14.97
C VAL A 179 -18.05 15.68 -16.02
N ILE A 180 -16.74 15.65 -15.76
CA ILE A 180 -15.72 16.09 -16.74
C ILE A 180 -15.90 15.30 -18.04
N MET A 181 -15.92 13.97 -17.96
CA MET A 181 -16.05 13.14 -19.16
C MET A 181 -17.39 13.34 -19.89
N TYR A 182 -18.51 13.45 -19.15
CA TYR A 182 -19.82 13.76 -19.73
C TYR A 182 -19.77 15.07 -20.52
N THR A 183 -19.17 16.11 -19.94
CA THR A 183 -19.07 17.41 -20.62
C THR A 183 -18.16 17.38 -21.85
N GLU A 184 -16.99 16.75 -21.77
CA GLU A 184 -16.07 16.61 -22.91
C GLU A 184 -16.69 15.82 -24.06
N THR A 185 -17.45 14.78 -23.72
CA THR A 185 -18.05 13.91 -24.72
C THR A 185 -19.25 14.57 -25.41
N ILE A 186 -20.10 15.27 -24.65
CA ILE A 186 -21.17 16.10 -25.22
C ILE A 186 -20.59 17.16 -26.17
N CYS A 187 -19.47 17.79 -25.78
CA CYS A 187 -18.77 18.77 -26.62
C CYS A 187 -18.14 18.18 -27.89
N SER A 188 -17.78 16.88 -27.87
CA SER A 188 -17.09 16.21 -28.99
C SER A 188 -18.01 15.32 -29.83
N SER A 189 -19.31 15.23 -29.52
CA SER A 189 -20.31 14.37 -30.18
C SER A 189 -19.93 12.87 -30.20
N ASN A 190 -19.09 12.43 -29.27
CA ASN A 190 -18.72 11.02 -29.12
C ASN A 190 -19.72 10.28 -28.21
N ALA A 191 -19.68 8.95 -28.21
CA ALA A 191 -20.41 8.15 -27.23
C ALA A 191 -19.52 7.87 -26.00
N ILE A 192 -20.09 7.98 -24.80
CA ILE A 192 -19.47 7.68 -23.50
C ILE A 192 -19.68 6.22 -23.19
N CYS A 193 -18.66 5.54 -22.67
CA CYS A 193 -18.82 4.25 -22.02
C CYS A 193 -18.67 4.44 -20.51
N VAL A 194 -19.76 4.26 -19.75
CA VAL A 194 -19.77 4.46 -18.29
C VAL A 194 -18.80 3.49 -17.60
N GLU A 195 -18.75 2.24 -18.06
CA GLU A 195 -17.82 1.23 -17.54
C GLU A 195 -16.35 1.64 -17.73
N HIS A 196 -16.00 2.19 -18.90
CA HIS A 196 -14.64 2.65 -19.20
C HIS A 196 -14.18 3.75 -18.23
N VAL A 197 -15.10 4.64 -17.81
CA VAL A 197 -14.81 5.69 -16.82
C VAL A 197 -14.44 5.08 -15.49
N VAL A 198 -15.31 4.19 -15.00
CA VAL A 198 -15.12 3.57 -13.70
C VAL A 198 -13.84 2.73 -13.68
N ASN A 199 -13.56 2.00 -14.77
CA ASN A 199 -12.34 1.22 -14.91
C ASN A 199 -11.09 2.12 -14.96
N SER A 200 -11.14 3.27 -15.64
CA SER A 200 -10.02 4.22 -15.68
C SER A 200 -9.73 4.84 -14.30
N ILE A 201 -10.78 5.22 -13.57
CA ILE A 201 -10.63 5.77 -12.22
C ILE A 201 -10.13 4.69 -11.25
N SER A 202 -10.62 3.45 -11.38
CA SER A 202 -10.15 2.35 -10.52
C SER A 202 -8.68 2.04 -10.76
N MET A 203 -8.23 2.03 -12.02
CA MET A 203 -6.82 1.89 -12.36
C MET A 203 -5.97 3.00 -11.73
N ALA A 204 -6.37 4.26 -11.88
CA ALA A 204 -5.64 5.40 -11.33
C ALA A 204 -5.58 5.37 -9.79
N GLU A 205 -6.71 5.11 -9.12
CA GLU A 205 -6.78 5.08 -7.66
C GLU A 205 -6.08 3.87 -7.07
N ASN A 206 -6.20 2.70 -7.67
CA ASN A 206 -5.53 1.50 -7.17
C ASN A 206 -4.01 1.63 -7.35
N THR A 207 -3.55 2.21 -8.46
CA THR A 207 -2.13 2.54 -8.64
C THR A 207 -1.63 3.50 -7.56
N ARG A 208 -2.41 4.56 -7.27
CA ARG A 208 -2.10 5.50 -6.18
C ARG A 208 -2.10 4.80 -4.82
N ALA A 209 -3.07 3.93 -4.56
CA ALA A 209 -3.18 3.17 -3.32
C ALA A 209 -1.96 2.28 -3.09
N VAL A 210 -1.50 1.56 -4.12
CA VAL A 210 -0.29 0.74 -4.07
C VAL A 210 0.92 1.60 -3.71
N ASN A 211 1.13 2.71 -4.42
CA ASN A 211 2.26 3.61 -4.18
C ASN A 211 2.24 4.19 -2.76
N GLU A 212 1.10 4.68 -2.30
CA GLU A 212 0.97 5.25 -0.96
C GLU A 212 1.10 4.24 0.18
N ALA A 213 0.70 2.99 -0.06
CA ALA A 213 0.86 1.89 0.89
C ALA A 213 2.33 1.47 1.00
N ILE A 214 3.05 1.36 -0.13
CA ILE A 214 4.48 1.02 -0.14
C ILE A 214 5.30 2.12 0.53
N GLN A 215 5.03 3.39 0.21
CA GLN A 215 5.71 4.51 0.86
C GLN A 215 5.47 4.52 2.37
N HIS A 216 4.26 4.16 2.80
CA HIS A 216 3.95 4.04 4.22
C HIS A 216 4.71 2.89 4.88
N TYR A 217 4.75 1.73 4.24
CA TYR A 217 5.54 0.57 4.68
C TYR A 217 7.02 0.92 4.84
N GLN A 218 7.63 1.51 3.81
CA GLN A 218 9.04 1.90 3.81
C GLN A 218 9.34 2.87 4.96
N LYS A 219 8.55 3.93 5.10
CA LYS A 219 8.69 4.89 6.18
C LYS A 219 8.59 4.24 7.56
N LYS A 220 7.62 3.34 7.76
CA LYS A 220 7.44 2.64 9.03
C LYS A 220 8.57 1.66 9.34
N MET A 221 9.10 1.00 8.32
CA MET A 221 10.29 0.15 8.46
C MET A 221 11.52 0.99 8.85
N GLU A 222 11.75 2.13 8.20
CA GLU A 222 12.85 3.04 8.53
C GLU A 222 12.76 3.62 9.96
N GLU A 223 11.55 3.95 10.42
CA GLU A 223 11.32 4.49 11.77
C GLU A 223 11.52 3.45 12.88
N ASN A 224 11.14 2.19 12.64
CA ASN A 224 11.08 1.17 13.69
C ASN A 224 12.27 0.20 13.69
N VAL A 225 12.97 0.03 12.58
CA VAL A 225 14.07 -0.93 12.47
C VAL A 225 15.39 -0.31 12.90
N VAL A 226 16.01 -0.91 13.92
CA VAL A 226 17.36 -0.59 14.36
C VAL A 226 18.26 -1.80 14.10
N PHE A 227 19.19 -1.67 13.15
CA PHE A 227 20.10 -2.76 12.79
C PHE A 227 21.27 -2.92 13.79
N PRO A 228 21.84 -4.13 13.92
CA PRO A 228 21.22 -5.41 13.55
C PRO A 228 20.15 -5.82 14.57
N THR A 229 19.13 -6.57 14.13
CA THR A 229 18.00 -7.03 14.95
C THR A 229 17.64 -8.50 14.68
N GLU A 230 17.04 -9.16 15.67
CA GLU A 230 16.47 -10.51 15.56
C GLU A 230 14.96 -10.48 15.29
N THR A 231 14.29 -9.34 15.49
CA THR A 231 12.83 -9.18 15.42
C THR A 231 12.38 -8.48 14.12
N LEU A 232 13.18 -8.59 13.05
CA LEU A 232 12.88 -7.88 11.80
C LEU A 232 11.53 -8.30 11.19
N ASP A 233 11.23 -9.60 11.23
CA ASP A 233 9.99 -10.15 10.69
C ASP A 233 8.76 -9.62 11.45
N GLU A 234 8.81 -9.58 12.78
CA GLU A 234 7.72 -9.05 13.61
C GLU A 234 7.41 -7.58 13.31
N ILE A 235 8.47 -6.78 13.09
CA ILE A 235 8.33 -5.36 12.72
C ILE A 235 7.73 -5.25 11.32
N SER A 236 8.20 -6.06 10.37
CA SER A 236 7.73 -6.09 8.99
C SER A 236 6.25 -6.46 8.90
N GLU A 237 5.82 -7.51 9.59
CA GLU A 237 4.42 -7.95 9.61
C GLU A 237 3.48 -6.85 10.15
N LYS A 238 3.92 -6.10 11.17
CA LYS A 238 3.13 -4.98 11.69
C LYS A 238 3.01 -3.86 10.66
N CYS A 239 4.12 -3.50 10.01
CA CYS A 239 4.13 -2.47 8.97
C CYS A 239 3.30 -2.88 7.74
N GLU A 240 3.32 -4.16 7.37
CA GLU A 240 2.51 -4.72 6.28
C GLU A 240 1.01 -4.57 6.57
N LYS A 241 0.58 -4.91 7.79
CA LYS A 241 -0.83 -4.74 8.20
C LYS A 241 -1.29 -3.29 8.08
N GLU A 242 -0.48 -2.34 8.56
CA GLU A 242 -0.77 -0.90 8.44
C GLU A 242 -0.83 -0.44 6.97
N ALA A 243 0.09 -0.92 6.13
CA ALA A 243 0.10 -0.62 4.70
C ALA A 243 -1.12 -1.19 3.96
N LEU A 244 -1.53 -2.42 4.29
CA LEU A 244 -2.73 -3.05 3.72
C LEU A 244 -4.01 -2.32 4.13
N GLU A 245 -4.11 -1.87 5.38
CA GLU A 245 -5.23 -1.03 5.82
C GLU A 245 -5.28 0.30 5.05
N LYS A 246 -4.12 0.92 4.81
CA LYS A 246 -4.03 2.15 4.02
C LYS A 246 -4.45 1.91 2.56
N PHE A 247 -4.01 0.82 1.96
CA PHE A 247 -4.43 0.41 0.62
C PHE A 247 -5.95 0.24 0.55
N LYS A 248 -6.54 -0.56 1.45
CA LYS A 248 -8.00 -0.83 1.49
C LYS A 248 -8.87 0.42 1.68
N LYS A 249 -8.33 1.48 2.29
CA LYS A 249 -9.05 2.76 2.46
C LYS A 249 -9.12 3.58 1.16
N ILE A 250 -8.23 3.32 0.21
CA ILE A 250 -8.08 4.10 -1.02
C ILE A 250 -8.53 3.31 -2.24
N SER A 251 -8.21 2.01 -2.29
CA SER A 251 -8.51 1.16 -3.43
C SER A 251 -10.00 0.91 -3.59
N PHE A 252 -10.43 0.76 -4.84
CA PHE A 252 -11.80 0.39 -5.19
C PHE A 252 -11.82 -0.36 -6.54
N LYS A 253 -12.79 -1.25 -6.73
CA LYS A 253 -12.95 -2.07 -7.96
C LYS A 253 -11.63 -2.72 -8.43
N ASP A 254 -10.85 -3.29 -7.50
CA ASP A 254 -9.64 -4.09 -7.82
C ASP A 254 -10.05 -5.47 -8.35
N LYS A 255 -10.48 -5.51 -9.63
CA LYS A 255 -10.86 -6.76 -10.32
C LYS A 255 -9.70 -7.76 -10.20
N ASP A 256 -10.03 -9.00 -9.81
CA ASP A 256 -9.09 -10.12 -9.62
C ASP A 256 -7.92 -9.87 -8.64
N HIS A 257 -8.06 -8.90 -7.74
CA HIS A 257 -7.04 -8.56 -6.74
C HIS A 257 -5.66 -8.27 -7.37
N GLN A 258 -5.63 -7.67 -8.57
CA GLN A 258 -4.39 -7.42 -9.30
C GLN A 258 -3.51 -6.42 -8.57
N PHE A 259 -4.08 -5.31 -8.10
CA PHE A 259 -3.33 -4.29 -7.39
C PHE A 259 -2.95 -4.72 -5.97
N GLN A 260 -3.80 -5.52 -5.31
CA GLN A 260 -3.44 -6.13 -4.03
C GLN A 260 -2.26 -7.12 -4.18
N ARG A 261 -2.21 -7.93 -5.25
CA ARG A 261 -1.05 -8.78 -5.55
C ARG A 261 0.20 -7.95 -5.84
N GLN A 262 0.06 -6.90 -6.63
CA GLN A 262 1.16 -5.96 -6.90
C GLN A 262 1.71 -5.33 -5.62
N LEU A 263 0.85 -4.97 -4.67
CA LEU A 263 1.25 -4.48 -3.35
C LEU A 263 2.07 -5.54 -2.59
N ALA A 264 1.60 -6.79 -2.54
CA ALA A 264 2.29 -7.87 -1.85
C ALA A 264 3.68 -8.14 -2.45
N GLU A 265 3.80 -8.16 -3.78
CA GLU A 265 5.08 -8.31 -4.48
C GLU A 265 6.06 -7.17 -4.15
N ASN A 266 5.57 -5.94 -4.11
CA ASN A 266 6.38 -4.77 -3.78
C ASN A 266 6.82 -4.78 -2.31
N ILE A 267 5.94 -5.16 -1.37
CA ILE A 267 6.29 -5.31 0.05
C ILE A 267 7.36 -6.38 0.22
N GLU A 268 7.22 -7.53 -0.43
CA GLU A 268 8.22 -8.61 -0.35
C GLU A 268 9.57 -8.18 -0.93
N LYS A 269 9.58 -7.39 -2.01
CA LYS A 269 10.80 -6.79 -2.56
C LYS A 269 11.48 -5.85 -1.56
N GLU A 270 10.72 -5.01 -0.86
CA GLU A 270 11.28 -4.14 0.17
C GLU A 270 11.73 -4.93 1.41
N ARG A 271 10.97 -5.93 1.85
CA ARG A 271 11.33 -6.83 2.95
C ARG A 271 12.68 -7.50 2.72
N ARG A 272 12.93 -7.98 1.50
CA ARG A 272 14.22 -8.55 1.10
C ARG A 272 15.37 -7.57 1.27
N LYS A 273 15.21 -6.31 0.85
CA LYS A 273 16.25 -5.28 1.02
C LYS A 273 16.59 -5.02 2.49
N PHE A 274 15.57 -4.94 3.35
CA PHE A 274 15.78 -4.79 4.79
C PHE A 274 16.46 -6.03 5.41
N SER A 275 16.08 -7.23 4.96
CA SER A 275 16.72 -8.48 5.39
C SER A 275 18.19 -8.56 5.01
N GLU A 276 18.52 -8.26 3.75
CA GLU A 276 19.91 -8.25 3.26
C GLU A 276 20.78 -7.27 4.04
N ARG A 277 20.23 -6.08 4.34
CA ARG A 277 20.91 -5.08 5.18
C ARG A 277 21.10 -5.58 6.61
N ASN A 278 20.09 -6.21 7.22
CA ASN A 278 20.19 -6.75 8.57
C ASN A 278 21.25 -7.85 8.66
N ASP A 279 21.25 -8.77 7.71
CA ASP A 279 22.21 -9.87 7.61
C ASP A 279 23.64 -9.33 7.57
N MET A 280 23.89 -8.35 6.71
CA MET A 280 25.20 -7.72 6.56
C MET A 280 25.66 -7.01 7.84
N GLU A 281 24.81 -6.22 8.47
CA GLU A 281 25.13 -5.54 9.73
C GLU A 281 25.35 -6.54 10.88
N SER A 282 24.57 -7.63 10.90
CA SER A 282 24.70 -8.71 11.89
C SER A 282 26.02 -9.45 11.71
N LEU A 283 26.38 -9.82 10.47
CA LEU A 283 27.67 -10.43 10.14
C LEU A 283 28.83 -9.54 10.60
N ASN A 284 28.85 -8.28 10.15
CA ASN A 284 29.91 -7.33 10.51
C ASN A 284 30.05 -7.18 12.03
N ARG A 285 28.92 -7.05 12.74
CA ARG A 285 28.93 -6.92 14.20
C ARG A 285 29.49 -8.17 14.88
N CYS A 286 29.09 -9.35 14.42
CA CYS A 286 29.52 -10.62 14.99
C CYS A 286 31.00 -10.93 14.72
N GLU A 287 31.47 -10.68 13.50
CA GLU A 287 32.87 -10.88 13.12
C GLU A 287 33.79 -9.96 13.91
N ASN A 288 33.46 -8.65 14.00
CA ASN A 288 34.22 -7.69 14.79
C ASN A 288 34.27 -8.08 16.28
N LEU A 289 33.15 -8.55 16.83
CA LEU A 289 33.08 -8.99 18.23
C LEU A 289 33.95 -10.23 18.47
N ILE A 290 33.90 -11.22 17.57
CA ILE A 290 34.73 -12.42 17.67
C ILE A 290 36.21 -12.08 17.54
N GLU A 291 36.57 -11.22 16.60
CA GLU A 291 37.96 -10.74 16.44
C GLU A 291 38.44 -10.09 17.74
N GLU A 292 37.64 -9.20 18.34
CA GLU A 292 37.98 -8.55 19.59
C GLU A 292 38.15 -9.54 20.75
N LEU A 293 37.20 -10.45 20.95
CA LEU A 293 37.22 -11.44 22.03
C LEU A 293 38.36 -12.46 21.88
N SER A 294 38.76 -12.76 20.63
CA SER A 294 39.77 -13.79 20.33
C SER A 294 41.20 -13.24 20.19
N LYS A 295 41.45 -11.94 20.33
CA LYS A 295 42.80 -11.33 20.28
C LYS A 295 43.83 -12.06 21.14
N ASP A 296 43.46 -12.39 22.38
CA ASP A 296 44.36 -13.09 23.32
C ASP A 296 44.57 -14.55 22.94
N LEU A 297 43.55 -15.17 22.33
CA LEU A 297 43.66 -16.52 21.80
C LEU A 297 44.64 -16.56 20.61
N GLU A 298 44.75 -15.51 19.81
CA GLU A 298 45.63 -15.49 18.64
C GLU A 298 47.06 -15.07 18.93
N ARG A 299 47.29 -14.24 19.96
CA ARG A 299 48.63 -13.73 20.30
C ARG A 299 49.50 -14.70 21.07
N ARG A 300 48.90 -15.61 21.85
CA ARG A 300 49.64 -16.52 22.73
C ARG A 300 50.17 -17.73 21.96
N SER A 301 51.37 -18.21 22.31
CA SER A 301 51.88 -19.49 21.82
C SER A 301 51.37 -20.63 22.70
N TYR A 302 50.77 -21.64 22.08
CA TYR A 302 50.23 -22.83 22.75
C TYR A 302 51.05 -24.10 22.46
N ALA A 303 52.19 -23.98 21.79
CA ALA A 303 53.10 -25.11 21.50
C ALA A 303 53.91 -25.50 22.75
N ARG A 304 53.23 -25.90 23.82
CA ARG A 304 53.80 -26.32 25.10
C ARG A 304 52.86 -27.30 25.81
N LEU A 305 53.38 -28.05 26.78
CA LEU A 305 52.56 -28.92 27.64
C LEU A 305 51.45 -28.09 28.33
N GLY A 306 50.20 -28.54 28.20
CA GLY A 306 49.01 -27.89 28.77
C GLY A 306 48.42 -26.74 27.92
N GLY A 307 48.99 -26.45 26.76
CA GLY A 307 48.43 -25.54 25.75
C GLY A 307 47.00 -25.90 25.31
N TYR A 308 46.65 -27.19 25.13
CA TYR A 308 45.29 -27.60 24.78
C TYR A 308 44.26 -27.14 25.83
N GLN A 309 44.54 -27.38 27.11
CA GLN A 309 43.66 -26.95 28.20
C GLN A 309 43.52 -25.42 28.25
N MET A 310 44.60 -24.69 27.95
CA MET A 310 44.56 -23.22 27.89
C MET A 310 43.65 -22.73 26.76
N VAL A 311 43.75 -23.31 25.56
CA VAL A 311 42.85 -22.99 24.43
C VAL A 311 41.39 -23.28 24.80
N MET A 312 41.11 -24.45 25.38
CA MET A 312 39.74 -24.81 25.76
C MET A 312 39.16 -23.88 26.83
N LYS A 313 39.99 -23.38 27.76
CA LYS A 313 39.57 -22.40 28.78
C LYS A 313 39.24 -21.05 28.15
N GLU A 314 40.10 -20.54 27.26
CA GLU A 314 39.83 -19.29 26.54
C GLU A 314 38.61 -19.40 25.62
N MET A 315 38.42 -20.54 24.94
CA MET A 315 37.23 -20.78 24.12
C MET A 315 35.93 -20.71 24.93
N LYS A 316 35.92 -21.27 26.16
CA LYS A 316 34.76 -21.15 27.06
C LYS A 316 34.50 -19.70 27.46
N ARG A 317 35.56 -18.94 27.78
CA ARG A 317 35.45 -17.51 28.10
C ARG A 317 34.84 -16.74 26.94
N ILE A 318 35.35 -16.94 25.73
CA ILE A 318 34.84 -16.30 24.50
C ILE A 318 33.37 -16.67 24.28
N GLU A 319 32.99 -17.94 24.45
CA GLU A 319 31.60 -18.39 24.30
C GLU A 319 30.65 -17.68 25.28
N GLU A 320 31.04 -17.55 26.54
CA GLU A 320 30.23 -16.87 27.57
C GLU A 320 30.13 -15.36 27.32
N GLU A 321 31.22 -14.70 26.96
CA GLU A 321 31.25 -13.26 26.65
C GLU A 321 30.45 -12.95 25.38
N TYR A 322 30.59 -13.78 24.34
CA TYR A 322 29.84 -13.64 23.10
C TYR A 322 28.33 -13.81 23.32
N LYS A 323 27.91 -14.81 24.13
CA LYS A 323 26.50 -15.00 24.48
C LYS A 323 25.92 -13.78 25.20
N LYS A 324 26.67 -13.16 26.10
CA LYS A 324 26.25 -11.96 26.87
C LYS A 324 26.19 -10.68 26.03
N ALA A 325 26.92 -10.59 24.91
CA ALA A 325 26.98 -9.38 24.12
C ALA A 325 25.60 -9.02 23.50
N PRO A 326 25.12 -7.77 23.64
CA PRO A 326 23.85 -7.35 23.07
C PRO A 326 23.97 -7.06 21.56
N ARG A 327 22.82 -7.07 20.86
CA ARG A 327 22.67 -6.63 19.46
C ARG A 327 23.61 -7.34 18.48
N LYS A 328 23.60 -8.67 18.51
CA LYS A 328 24.35 -9.49 17.54
C LYS A 328 23.57 -9.65 16.23
N GLY A 329 22.24 -9.72 16.32
CA GLY A 329 21.36 -9.93 15.18
C GLY A 329 21.22 -11.40 14.80
N ASN A 330 20.52 -11.64 13.69
CA ASN A 330 20.13 -12.97 13.23
C ASN A 330 21.28 -13.89 12.78
N LYS A 331 22.48 -13.36 12.50
CA LYS A 331 23.65 -14.14 12.07
C LYS A 331 24.54 -14.61 13.22
N ALA A 332 24.19 -14.30 14.47
CA ALA A 332 25.01 -14.59 15.64
C ALA A 332 25.45 -16.05 15.76
N GLU A 333 24.48 -16.98 15.67
CA GLU A 333 24.76 -18.42 15.82
C GLU A 333 25.61 -18.95 14.66
N GLU A 334 25.29 -18.55 13.43
CA GLU A 334 26.01 -18.98 12.22
C GLU A 334 27.50 -18.61 12.29
N VAL A 335 27.80 -17.35 12.59
CA VAL A 335 29.18 -16.85 12.68
C VAL A 335 29.93 -17.53 13.83
N PHE A 336 29.29 -17.66 14.99
CA PHE A 336 29.92 -18.27 16.16
C PHE A 336 30.24 -19.76 15.94
N GLN A 337 29.34 -20.51 15.30
CA GLN A 337 29.58 -21.91 14.95
C GLN A 337 30.74 -22.07 13.97
N LYS A 338 30.83 -21.20 12.95
CA LYS A 338 31.96 -21.18 12.01
C LYS A 338 33.29 -20.93 12.73
N PHE A 339 33.32 -19.96 13.64
CA PHE A 339 34.49 -19.68 14.49
C PHE A 339 34.84 -20.88 15.38
N LYS A 340 33.86 -21.45 16.08
CA LYS A 340 34.06 -22.59 16.99
C LYS A 340 34.64 -23.79 16.25
N LYS A 341 34.11 -24.13 15.08
CA LYS A 341 34.63 -25.22 14.23
C LYS A 341 36.08 -24.97 13.82
N SER A 342 36.42 -23.76 13.40
CA SER A 342 37.79 -23.39 13.02
C SER A 342 38.77 -23.52 14.19
N LYS A 343 38.43 -22.98 15.37
CA LYS A 343 39.33 -23.04 16.53
C LYS A 343 39.43 -24.42 17.17
N LEU A 344 38.38 -25.25 17.12
CA LEU A 344 38.45 -26.64 17.56
C LEU A 344 39.42 -27.48 16.72
N MET A 345 39.51 -27.22 15.41
CA MET A 345 40.51 -27.86 14.55
C MET A 345 41.95 -27.52 15.01
N ILE A 346 42.21 -26.25 15.32
CA ILE A 346 43.51 -25.81 15.86
C ILE A 346 43.80 -26.50 17.20
N ALA A 347 42.81 -26.57 18.10
CA ALA A 347 42.95 -27.24 19.39
C ALA A 347 43.29 -28.73 19.24
N SER A 348 42.71 -29.43 18.27
CA SER A 348 43.02 -30.84 17.97
C SER A 348 44.49 -31.02 17.58
N ASN A 349 45.02 -30.14 16.73
CA ASN A 349 46.42 -30.19 16.31
C ASN A 349 47.38 -29.93 17.48
N ILE A 350 47.02 -29.02 18.40
CA ILE A 350 47.81 -28.76 19.62
C ILE A 350 47.82 -30.00 20.52
N MET A 351 46.68 -30.69 20.67
CA MET A 351 46.61 -31.92 21.47
C MET A 351 47.51 -33.03 20.90
N GLU A 352 47.56 -33.19 19.58
CA GLU A 352 48.46 -34.16 18.94
C GLU A 352 49.93 -33.77 19.14
N PHE A 353 50.26 -32.49 19.00
CA PHE A 353 51.61 -31.99 19.27
C PHE A 353 52.04 -32.23 20.73
N GLU A 354 51.15 -31.99 21.70
CA GLU A 354 51.41 -32.24 23.11
C GLU A 354 51.72 -33.71 23.39
N LYS A 355 50.95 -34.65 22.82
CA LYS A 355 51.21 -36.09 22.97
C LYS A 355 52.61 -36.47 22.50
N VAL A 356 53.02 -35.97 21.33
CA VAL A 356 54.37 -36.21 20.79
C VAL A 356 55.44 -35.59 21.68
N LEU A 357 55.20 -34.40 22.25
CA LEU A 357 56.13 -33.75 23.16
C LEU A 357 56.28 -34.52 24.47
N GLU A 358 55.18 -35.03 25.03
CA GLU A 358 55.20 -35.90 26.22
C GLU A 358 56.00 -37.19 25.99
N GLU A 359 55.82 -37.84 24.84
CA GLU A 359 56.58 -39.04 24.49
C GLU A 359 58.08 -38.77 24.38
N LYS A 360 58.47 -37.66 23.74
CA LYS A 360 59.88 -37.27 23.62
C LYS A 360 60.52 -36.98 24.98
N LEU A 361 59.82 -36.27 25.87
CA LEU A 361 60.31 -35.98 27.21
C LEU A 361 60.53 -37.26 28.04
N LYS A 362 59.60 -38.22 27.94
CA LYS A 362 59.74 -39.55 28.57
C LYS A 362 60.96 -40.30 28.04
N GLN A 363 61.19 -40.29 26.72
CA GLN A 363 62.36 -40.92 26.11
C GLN A 363 63.67 -40.26 26.56
N GLU A 364 63.72 -38.93 26.68
CA GLU A 364 64.89 -38.21 27.19
C GLU A 364 65.15 -38.50 28.68
N GLU A 365 64.12 -38.55 29.51
CA GLU A 365 64.26 -38.94 30.91
C GLU A 365 64.77 -40.37 31.06
N GLU A 366 64.27 -41.30 30.25
CA GLU A 366 64.73 -42.69 30.26
C GLU A 366 66.20 -42.80 29.81
N LYS A 367 66.62 -42.02 28.80
CA LYS A 367 68.03 -41.92 28.41
C LYS A 367 68.89 -41.35 29.53
N ARG A 368 68.46 -40.26 30.17
CA ARG A 368 69.18 -39.67 31.32
C ARG A 368 69.33 -40.67 32.47
N ARG A 369 68.28 -41.44 32.78
CA ARG A 369 68.35 -42.51 33.80
C ARG A 369 69.35 -43.60 33.44
N LYS A 370 69.37 -44.05 32.18
CA LYS A 370 70.34 -45.04 31.69
C LYS A 370 71.78 -44.50 31.76
N GLU A 371 72.00 -43.25 31.37
CA GLU A 371 73.32 -42.60 31.43
C GLU A 371 73.80 -42.39 32.89
N GLU A 372 72.91 -42.05 33.83
CA GLU A 372 73.24 -41.97 35.26
C GLU A 372 73.52 -43.35 35.87
N GLU A 373 72.77 -44.38 35.49
CA GLU A 373 73.06 -45.76 35.88
C GLU A 373 74.41 -46.25 35.33
N GLU A 374 74.81 -45.81 34.13
CA GLU A 374 76.13 -46.10 33.58
C GLU A 374 77.25 -45.29 34.25
N ARG A 375 77.03 -44.01 34.59
CA ARG A 375 78.02 -43.19 35.34
C ARG A 375 78.25 -43.69 36.76
N THR A 376 77.20 -44.15 37.45
CA THR A 376 77.32 -44.75 38.79
C THR A 376 78.02 -46.11 38.74
N LYS A 377 77.83 -46.90 37.68
CA LYS A 377 78.65 -48.11 37.42
C LYS A 377 80.11 -47.80 37.08
N GLY A 378 80.37 -46.70 36.35
CA GLY A 378 81.73 -46.24 36.00
C GLY A 378 82.53 -45.71 37.19
N SER A 379 81.89 -45.02 38.14
CA SER A 379 82.58 -44.52 39.33
C SER A 379 82.96 -45.61 40.34
N ASN A 380 82.31 -46.77 40.31
CA ASN A 380 82.74 -47.95 41.08
C ASN A 380 83.96 -48.68 40.47
N ASN A 381 84.28 -48.41 39.19
CA ASN A 381 85.43 -49.02 38.50
C ASN A 381 86.69 -48.14 38.50
N SER A 382 86.59 -46.82 38.77
CA SER A 382 87.75 -45.91 38.80
C SER A 382 88.57 -45.95 40.10
N GLN A 383 88.18 -46.76 41.10
CA GLN A 383 89.05 -47.11 42.24
C GLN A 383 90.04 -48.27 41.93
N LYS A 384 90.05 -48.80 40.69
CA LYS A 384 90.97 -49.83 40.21
C LYS A 384 91.57 -49.50 38.83
N ALA A 385 92.31 -48.39 38.69
CA ALA A 385 93.39 -48.27 37.70
C ALA A 385 94.09 -46.92 37.85
N GLY A 386 95.20 -46.90 38.59
CA GLY A 386 96.20 -45.85 38.47
C GLY A 386 97.26 -46.21 37.42
N TYR A 387 98.01 -45.17 37.04
CA TYR A 387 99.39 -45.18 36.54
C TYR A 387 99.70 -44.96 35.03
N VAL A 388 100.36 -43.80 34.80
CA VAL A 388 101.44 -43.43 33.85
C VAL A 388 101.12 -42.61 32.57
N ALA A 389 101.69 -41.38 32.60
CA ALA A 389 102.30 -40.52 31.56
C ALA A 389 101.43 -40.00 30.39
N GLY A 390 101.71 -38.86 29.76
CA GLY A 390 102.82 -37.90 29.83
C GLY A 390 102.74 -36.94 28.62
N PHE A 391 103.44 -35.81 28.75
CA PHE A 391 103.50 -34.59 27.91
C PHE A 391 103.79 -34.71 26.39
N LEU A 392 103.59 -33.55 25.68
CA LEU A 392 103.96 -33.10 24.30
C LEU A 392 102.84 -33.22 23.23
N GLY A 393 102.56 -32.29 22.31
CA GLY A 393 103.13 -30.98 21.91
C GLY A 393 102.90 -30.72 20.39
N ALA A 394 102.18 -29.64 20.04
CA ALA A 394 102.22 -28.75 18.85
C ALA A 394 102.20 -29.22 17.36
N ALA A 395 101.45 -28.42 16.55
CA ALA A 395 101.57 -28.04 15.10
C ALA A 395 101.22 -29.09 14.01
N ALA A 396 100.69 -28.80 12.81
CA ALA A 396 100.06 -27.68 12.06
C ALA A 396 99.45 -28.33 10.75
N VAL A 397 98.46 -27.82 9.99
CA VAL A 397 98.49 -26.75 8.95
C VAL A 397 97.13 -26.79 8.19
N GLY A 398 96.59 -25.64 7.78
CA GLY A 398 96.03 -25.45 6.42
C GLY A 398 94.58 -24.99 6.23
N GLY A 399 94.40 -23.76 5.71
CA GLY A 399 93.49 -23.55 4.56
C GLY A 399 92.30 -22.57 4.66
N LEU A 400 92.56 -21.28 4.35
CA LEU A 400 91.87 -20.39 3.38
C LEU A 400 90.39 -19.89 3.56
N SER A 401 90.26 -18.55 3.68
CA SER A 401 89.46 -17.56 2.88
C SER A 401 87.94 -17.69 2.72
N CYS A 402 87.09 -16.66 2.52
CA CYS A 402 87.09 -15.19 2.65
C CYS A 402 85.67 -14.69 2.22
N LEU A 403 85.36 -13.40 2.44
CA LEU A 403 84.30 -12.54 1.84
C LEU A 403 82.82 -12.70 2.30
N LYS A 404 82.21 -11.66 2.92
CA LYS A 404 81.49 -10.47 2.35
C LYS A 404 80.07 -10.82 1.87
N ALA A 405 79.01 -10.01 1.98
CA ALA A 405 78.83 -8.62 2.37
C ALA A 405 77.36 -8.32 2.76
N ARG A 406 77.24 -7.17 3.41
CA ARG A 406 76.11 -6.35 3.87
C ARG A 406 75.42 -5.64 2.70
N ALA A 407 74.14 -5.29 2.81
CA ALA A 407 73.61 -4.05 2.25
C ALA A 407 72.30 -3.62 2.92
N ALA A 408 72.29 -2.39 3.42
CA ALA A 408 71.12 -1.60 3.76
C ALA A 408 71.05 -0.44 2.75
N ILE A 409 69.84 -0.02 2.38
CA ILE A 409 69.48 1.26 1.72
C ILE A 409 68.07 1.58 2.27
N GLY A 410 67.68 2.75 2.76
CA GLY A 410 68.28 4.09 2.78
C GLY A 410 67.39 5.10 2.02
N GLY A 411 66.64 5.94 2.74
CA GLY A 411 66.01 7.21 2.27
C GLY A 411 64.80 7.07 1.33
N GLY A 412 63.82 7.98 1.26
CA GLY A 412 63.63 9.33 1.82
C GLY A 412 62.66 10.12 0.92
N ALA A 413 62.00 11.15 1.49
CA ALA A 413 61.29 12.29 0.85
C ALA A 413 59.97 12.02 0.08
N ALA A 414 58.81 12.53 0.55
CA ALA A 414 58.23 13.88 0.34
C ALA A 414 57.63 14.06 -1.08
N ILE A 415 56.38 14.52 -1.26
CA ILE A 415 56.02 15.94 -1.50
C ILE A 415 54.49 16.02 -1.79
N ALA A 416 53.82 17.05 -1.20
CA ALA A 416 52.72 17.94 -1.68
C ALA A 416 51.51 17.38 -2.47
N ALA A 417 50.33 18.01 -2.58
CA ALA A 417 49.62 19.14 -1.97
C ALA A 417 48.22 19.19 -2.64
N GLY A 418 47.26 19.87 -1.98
CA GLY A 418 46.04 20.41 -2.59
C GLY A 418 44.90 19.40 -2.81
N GLY A 419 43.64 19.70 -2.56
CA GLY A 419 43.00 20.95 -2.17
C GLY A 419 41.51 20.90 -2.59
N GLY A 420 40.62 21.29 -1.67
CA GLY A 420 39.38 22.03 -1.98
C GLY A 420 38.09 21.25 -2.27
N GLY A 421 37.13 21.39 -1.33
CA GLY A 421 35.72 21.77 -1.55
C GLY A 421 34.76 20.75 -2.18
N ALA A 422 33.46 20.73 -1.91
CA ALA A 422 32.61 21.43 -0.96
C ALA A 422 31.30 20.62 -0.86
N ALA A 423 30.77 20.47 0.36
CA ALA A 423 29.43 19.99 0.63
C ALA A 423 28.67 21.13 1.32
N GLY A 424 27.41 21.35 0.97
CA GLY A 424 26.60 22.38 1.61
C GLY A 424 25.30 22.66 0.89
N ALA A 425 24.31 21.80 1.12
CA ALA A 425 22.91 22.11 0.91
C ALA A 425 22.43 23.13 1.95
N ALA A 426 21.62 24.10 1.53
CA ALA A 426 20.67 24.77 2.41
C ALA A 426 19.52 25.34 1.58
N ILE A 427 18.33 24.87 1.94
CA ILE A 427 17.01 25.28 1.49
C ILE A 427 16.62 26.51 2.32
N THR A 428 16.10 27.55 1.68
CA THR A 428 15.24 28.55 2.34
C THR A 428 14.07 28.92 1.44
N ALA A 429 12.90 28.86 2.08
CA ALA A 429 11.56 29.08 1.56
C ALA A 429 11.20 30.57 1.38
N THR A 430 9.91 30.77 1.08
CA THR A 430 9.07 32.00 1.08
C THR A 430 8.89 32.61 -0.32
N SER A 431 7.71 33.06 -0.77
CA SER A 431 6.38 33.21 -0.15
C SER A 431 5.39 33.69 -1.24
N SER A 432 4.11 33.28 -1.13
CA SER A 432 2.86 34.02 -1.45
C SER A 432 2.65 34.51 -2.91
N ALA A 433 1.44 34.62 -3.48
CA ALA A 433 0.10 34.81 -2.94
C ALA A 433 -0.93 34.52 -4.07
N SER A 434 -2.15 34.09 -3.66
CA SER A 434 -3.49 34.52 -4.13
C SER A 434 -3.77 34.60 -5.66
N VAL A 435 -4.88 34.10 -6.21
CA VAL A 435 -6.23 34.65 -6.01
C VAL A 435 -7.30 33.66 -6.50
N LEU A 436 -8.36 33.64 -5.71
CA LEU A 436 -9.70 33.09 -5.85
C LEU A 436 -10.41 33.48 -7.16
N THR A 437 -10.88 32.51 -7.96
CA THR A 437 -12.06 32.73 -8.82
C THR A 437 -12.89 31.44 -8.90
N VAL A 438 -13.96 31.42 -8.11
CA VAL A 438 -15.07 30.46 -8.23
C VAL A 438 -15.85 30.84 -9.49
N ALA A 439 -15.68 30.08 -10.56
CA ALA A 439 -16.56 30.17 -11.72
C ALA A 439 -17.79 29.33 -11.44
N THR A 440 -18.90 29.99 -11.13
CA THR A 440 -20.26 29.49 -11.29
C THR A 440 -20.44 29.03 -12.74
N VAL A 441 -20.38 27.72 -12.99
CA VAL A 441 -20.76 27.16 -14.29
C VAL A 441 -22.29 27.27 -14.37
N GLY A 442 -22.73 28.09 -15.31
CA GLY A 442 -24.10 28.54 -15.44
C GLY A 442 -25.10 27.40 -15.59
N ILE A 443 -26.14 27.47 -14.76
CA ILE A 443 -27.42 26.83 -15.07
C ILE A 443 -27.95 27.55 -16.31
N GLY A 444 -27.79 26.90 -17.46
CA GLY A 444 -28.39 27.32 -18.72
C GLY A 444 -29.90 27.33 -18.58
N LEU A 445 -30.44 28.53 -18.38
CA LEU A 445 -31.86 28.86 -18.39
C LEU A 445 -32.36 28.76 -19.84
N VAL A 446 -32.80 27.59 -20.29
CA VAL A 446 -33.63 27.49 -21.51
C VAL A 446 -35.09 27.60 -21.09
N LEU A 447 -35.56 28.84 -21.12
CA LEU A 447 -36.89 29.28 -20.75
C LEU A 447 -37.85 29.08 -21.94
N VAL A 448 -38.11 27.82 -22.33
CA VAL A 448 -39.28 27.46 -23.16
C VAL A 448 -39.72 26.04 -22.77
N VAL A 449 -40.80 25.94 -21.98
CA VAL A 449 -41.34 24.71 -21.35
C VAL A 449 -40.44 24.20 -20.22
N GLY A 450 -40.78 24.57 -18.97
CA GLY A 450 -40.00 24.26 -17.77
C GLY A 450 -39.85 22.76 -17.48
N ILE A 451 -38.83 22.14 -18.08
CA ILE A 451 -38.27 20.86 -17.66
C ILE A 451 -36.96 21.18 -16.95
N ALA A 452 -36.98 21.26 -15.62
CA ALA A 452 -35.77 21.25 -14.83
C ALA A 452 -35.43 19.79 -14.53
N VAL A 453 -34.38 19.25 -15.17
CA VAL A 453 -33.76 18.00 -14.73
C VAL A 453 -32.88 18.37 -13.56
N THR A 454 -33.36 18.15 -12.35
CA THR A 454 -32.60 18.41 -11.12
C THR A 454 -31.97 17.11 -10.64
N VAL A 455 -30.65 16.99 -10.80
CA VAL A 455 -29.87 15.98 -10.08
C VAL A 455 -29.66 16.50 -8.67
N LEU A 456 -30.42 15.97 -7.71
CA LEU A 456 -30.35 16.34 -6.31
C LEU A 456 -29.23 15.57 -5.61
N VAL A 457 -28.07 16.21 -5.43
CA VAL A 457 -27.04 15.71 -4.52
C VAL A 457 -27.47 15.99 -3.09
N ILE A 458 -28.14 15.03 -2.46
CA ILE A 458 -28.54 15.13 -1.06
C ILE A 458 -27.46 14.48 -0.19
N LYS A 459 -26.89 15.27 0.72
CA LYS A 459 -25.97 14.76 1.73
C LYS A 459 -26.77 13.92 2.74
N ASN A 460 -26.53 12.61 2.78
CA ASN A 460 -27.16 11.73 3.75
C ASN A 460 -26.75 12.18 5.17
N ARG A 461 -27.68 12.80 5.91
CA ARG A 461 -27.54 13.11 7.35
C ARG A 461 -28.24 12.01 8.15
N LYS A 462 -27.81 10.75 8.06
CA LYS A 462 -28.21 9.75 9.05
C LYS A 462 -27.24 9.74 10.24
N HIS A 463 -27.77 10.24 11.36
CA HIS A 463 -27.40 10.05 12.76
C HIS A 463 -25.92 10.10 13.18
N LYS A 464 -25.53 11.26 13.72
CA LYS A 464 -24.59 11.36 14.85
C LYS A 464 -25.39 11.84 16.08
N SER A 465 -26.01 10.89 16.77
CA SER A 465 -26.83 11.02 17.98
C SER A 465 -27.07 9.57 18.40
N GLU A 466 -26.52 8.99 19.46
CA GLU A 466 -26.09 9.50 20.77
C GLU A 466 -24.92 8.64 21.32
N LYS A 467 -24.11 9.28 22.19
CA LYS A 467 -23.10 8.78 23.16
C LYS A 467 -21.94 7.90 22.68
#